data_AF-A0A897ND24-F1
#
_entry.id   AF-A0A897ND24-F1
#
_cell.length_a   1.000
_cell.length_b   1.000
_cell.length_c   1.000
_cell.angle_alpha   90.00
_cell.angle_beta   90.00
_cell.angle_gamma   90.00
#
_symmetry.space_group_name_H-M   'P 1'
#
loop_
_entity.id
_entity.type
_entity.pdbx_description
1 polymer ?
#
loop_
_entity_poly.entity_id
_entity_poly.type
_entity_poly.pdbx_seq_one_letter_code
_entity_poly.pdbx_strand_id
1 'polypeptide(L)'
;MSKATQSEAEPGVALEINGQEVQAREGQTILEAARDAGIEIPTLCEHEPLTNVGGCRMCLVEIDGKRTETACTTTVQDGMEIEVDTDDLWDHRRTILELMFSEQNHYCMYCEMEGDCELEDLFNEAGLDACDYPLEYNDVEVDTSHEHITLDLDRCVLCGRCVRTCDEIVGNDTLTFKDRGLETEIVADDGVALGDSSCISCGACAQACPTGAIYTSQSAYRGREEDCDVVTTTCTECSLGCELEVYTNSGRIVKIEGVEDGPDGGQLCEMGRFGLFGDRRERVDTTSIRGEGTVEVKDALDRTRELLAGAETVDAVASDRLPTEVVEAFADSMDAYDAAVEIPGAQRAADERRIAERVAPMFNKHAGNLRARGPEAVLEAEAVAVFDTSIVDTHPVAASYVRRAAKDGATLISVDSDEDRFGAKSDASIESGTGLSRLTEDAFEVVDEDASALADSDTETLINAVPALEDGAESFIVLGPEVEEEDTLINAYALAGMTDSRVLSLPDRVNAFENGVGTDDLHEDPDVAYLFAGDDRDDDLDRMLEVARKADTVIVQATRESILTKAADVVVPALDWFERTGTITDASGTDRELARVLKPRVAVDSDREVLATLADTAERAEVEQ
;
A
#
# COMPACT_ATOMS: atom_id res chain seq x y z
N MET A 1 21.73 -4.35 -7.52
CA MET A 1 22.04 -3.62 -8.77
C MET A 1 20.76 -2.93 -9.18
N SER A 2 20.64 -1.63 -8.87
CA SER A 2 19.41 -0.86 -9.04
C SER A 2 18.96 -0.84 -10.51
N LYS A 3 17.71 -1.28 -10.77
CA LYS A 3 17.04 -1.22 -12.08
C LYS A 3 16.65 0.22 -12.49
N ALA A 4 16.81 1.20 -11.60
CA ALA A 4 16.30 2.56 -11.78
C ALA A 4 16.97 3.37 -12.91
N THR A 5 17.99 2.85 -13.61
CA THR A 5 18.76 3.63 -14.61
C THR A 5 18.68 3.12 -16.05
N GLN A 6 17.87 2.10 -16.37
CA GLN A 6 17.86 1.49 -17.72
C GLN A 6 16.85 2.11 -18.71
N SER A 7 15.98 3.03 -18.28
CA SER A 7 14.93 3.57 -19.14
C SER A 7 15.37 4.70 -20.09
N GLU A 8 16.57 5.30 -19.90
CA GLU A 8 17.00 6.51 -20.62
C GLU A 8 18.06 6.30 -21.74
N ALA A 9 18.48 5.07 -22.04
CA ALA A 9 19.50 4.81 -23.06
C ALA A 9 18.94 4.85 -24.49
N GLU A 10 19.60 5.59 -25.42
CA GLU A 10 19.23 5.60 -26.84
C GLU A 10 19.44 4.21 -27.48
N PRO A 11 18.55 3.75 -28.39
CA PRO A 11 18.70 2.48 -29.09
C PRO A 11 20.02 2.45 -29.87
N GLY A 12 20.85 1.44 -29.60
CA GLY A 12 22.21 1.37 -30.13
C GLY A 12 22.63 -0.02 -30.63
N VAL A 13 21.80 -1.04 -30.41
CA VAL A 13 22.07 -2.43 -30.78
C VAL A 13 21.03 -2.89 -31.80
N ALA A 14 21.48 -3.26 -33.00
CA ALA A 14 20.61 -3.84 -34.02
C ALA A 14 20.70 -5.37 -33.98
N LEU A 15 19.56 -6.04 -33.88
CA LEU A 15 19.48 -7.50 -33.91
C LEU A 15 18.27 -7.95 -34.75
N GLU A 16 18.20 -9.24 -35.03
CA GLU A 16 17.09 -9.87 -35.75
C GLU A 16 16.44 -10.92 -34.85
N ILE A 17 15.11 -10.84 -34.67
CA ILE A 17 14.32 -11.84 -33.93
C ILE A 17 13.25 -12.38 -34.87
N ASN A 18 13.25 -13.69 -35.17
CA ASN A 18 12.36 -14.34 -36.14
C ASN A 18 12.29 -13.62 -37.51
N GLY A 19 13.41 -13.12 -38.02
CA GLY A 19 13.45 -12.35 -39.26
C GLY A 19 13.04 -10.88 -39.16
N GLN A 20 12.64 -10.41 -37.98
CA GLN A 20 12.26 -9.01 -37.73
C GLN A 20 13.47 -8.22 -37.22
N GLU A 21 13.80 -7.11 -37.88
CA GLU A 21 14.80 -6.16 -37.37
C GLU A 21 14.29 -5.50 -36.08
N VAL A 22 15.04 -5.65 -34.99
CA VAL A 22 14.75 -5.10 -33.66
C VAL A 22 15.87 -4.16 -33.25
N GLN A 23 15.50 -3.02 -32.68
CA GLN A 23 16.43 -2.04 -32.12
C GLN A 23 16.32 -2.11 -30.60
N ALA A 24 17.42 -2.45 -29.94
CA ALA A 24 17.48 -2.62 -28.50
C ALA A 24 18.49 -1.67 -27.87
N ARG A 25 18.37 -1.52 -26.54
CA ARG A 25 19.30 -0.74 -25.73
C ARG A 25 20.51 -1.60 -25.35
N GLU A 26 21.67 -0.98 -25.23
CA GLU A 26 22.86 -1.68 -24.73
C GLU A 26 22.61 -2.15 -23.29
N GLY A 27 22.87 -3.44 -23.01
CA GLY A 27 22.63 -4.03 -21.69
C GLY A 27 21.27 -4.70 -21.51
N GLN A 28 20.31 -4.48 -22.42
CA GLN A 28 18.99 -5.11 -22.41
C GLN A 28 19.10 -6.63 -22.63
N THR A 29 18.25 -7.41 -21.99
CA THR A 29 18.15 -8.86 -22.22
C THR A 29 17.40 -9.14 -23.53
N ILE A 30 17.58 -10.33 -24.09
CA ILE A 30 16.83 -10.76 -25.29
C ILE A 30 15.32 -10.73 -25.00
N LEU A 31 14.91 -11.13 -23.79
CA LEU A 31 13.49 -11.14 -23.40
C LEU A 31 12.88 -9.74 -23.40
N GLU A 32 13.55 -8.77 -22.77
CA GLU A 32 13.10 -7.37 -22.75
C GLU A 32 13.06 -6.80 -24.17
N ALA A 33 14.07 -7.07 -25.00
CA ALA A 33 14.11 -6.59 -26.39
C ALA A 33 12.99 -7.21 -27.25
N ALA A 34 12.65 -8.48 -27.02
CA ALA A 34 11.53 -9.15 -27.67
C ALA A 34 10.19 -8.53 -27.24
N ARG A 35 10.01 -8.28 -25.94
CA ARG A 35 8.80 -7.63 -25.37
C ARG A 35 8.58 -6.24 -25.97
N ASP A 36 9.63 -5.41 -26.02
CA ASP A 36 9.60 -4.08 -26.67
C ASP A 36 9.21 -4.15 -28.16
N ALA A 37 9.59 -5.24 -28.83
CA ALA A 37 9.28 -5.50 -30.24
C ALA A 37 7.90 -6.14 -30.47
N GLY A 38 7.14 -6.43 -29.40
CA GLY A 38 5.86 -7.15 -29.46
C GLY A 38 6.00 -8.63 -29.84
N ILE A 39 7.15 -9.24 -29.55
CA ILE A 39 7.44 -10.65 -29.77
C ILE A 39 7.35 -11.38 -28.43
N GLU A 40 6.39 -12.30 -28.33
CA GLU A 40 6.17 -13.09 -27.12
C GLU A 40 7.19 -14.24 -27.03
N ILE A 41 7.77 -14.40 -25.84
CA ILE A 41 8.63 -15.51 -25.49
C ILE A 41 8.07 -16.10 -24.20
N PRO A 42 7.76 -17.41 -24.15
CA PRO A 42 7.13 -18.01 -22.97
C PRO A 42 8.05 -17.93 -21.75
N THR A 43 7.50 -17.50 -20.62
CA THR A 43 8.18 -17.40 -19.32
C THR A 43 7.31 -17.99 -18.22
N LEU A 44 7.94 -18.40 -17.11
CA LEU A 44 7.22 -18.90 -15.93
C LEU A 44 7.88 -18.48 -14.60
N CYS A 45 9.20 -18.30 -14.59
CA CYS A 45 9.90 -17.74 -13.43
C CYS A 45 10.28 -16.26 -13.61
N GLU A 46 10.14 -15.71 -14.80
CA GLU A 46 10.37 -14.27 -15.00
C GLU A 46 9.11 -13.50 -14.61
N HIS A 47 9.31 -12.36 -13.98
CA HIS A 47 8.26 -11.46 -13.51
C HIS A 47 8.91 -10.09 -13.52
N GLU A 48 8.30 -9.11 -14.19
CA GLU A 48 8.98 -7.87 -14.61
C GLU A 48 9.72 -7.12 -13.48
N PRO A 49 9.12 -6.89 -12.30
CA PRO A 49 9.81 -6.25 -11.18
C PRO A 49 10.98 -7.08 -10.60
N LEU A 50 11.03 -8.40 -10.79
CA LEU A 50 12.01 -9.30 -10.15
C LEU A 50 13.30 -9.48 -10.97
N THR A 51 14.39 -9.84 -10.30
CA THR A 51 15.66 -10.17 -10.94
C THR A 51 15.57 -11.49 -11.72
N ASN A 52 16.09 -11.52 -12.96
CA ASN A 52 16.08 -12.71 -13.80
C ASN A 52 17.04 -13.81 -13.31
N VAL A 53 16.52 -15.03 -13.18
CA VAL A 53 17.29 -16.19 -12.67
C VAL A 53 17.47 -17.33 -13.69
N GLY A 54 16.70 -17.34 -14.78
CA GLY A 54 16.77 -18.41 -15.78
C GLY A 54 16.43 -19.81 -15.23
N GLY A 55 15.60 -19.89 -14.20
CA GLY A 55 15.25 -21.15 -13.50
C GLY A 55 14.35 -22.06 -14.32
N CYS A 56 13.23 -21.55 -14.82
CA CYS A 56 12.20 -22.36 -15.50
C CYS A 56 12.59 -22.87 -16.90
N ARG A 57 13.54 -22.21 -17.58
CA ARG A 57 13.96 -22.52 -18.95
C ARG A 57 12.84 -22.50 -20.01
N MET A 58 11.71 -21.85 -19.76
CA MET A 58 10.68 -21.64 -20.79
C MET A 58 11.15 -20.67 -21.89
N CYS A 59 11.90 -19.64 -21.49
CA CYS A 59 12.43 -18.62 -22.39
C CYS A 59 13.67 -19.04 -23.19
N LEU A 60 13.84 -20.34 -23.47
CA LEU A 60 14.94 -20.79 -24.32
C LEU A 60 14.76 -20.23 -25.73
N VAL A 61 15.86 -19.74 -26.31
CA VAL A 61 15.93 -19.18 -27.67
C VAL A 61 17.16 -19.71 -28.38
N GLU A 62 17.10 -19.78 -29.71
CA GLU A 62 18.23 -20.14 -30.55
C GLU A 62 18.94 -18.88 -31.06
N ILE A 63 20.26 -18.81 -30.88
CA ILE A 63 21.10 -17.69 -31.29
C ILE A 63 22.10 -18.17 -32.35
N ASP A 64 22.15 -17.46 -33.47
CA ASP A 64 23.01 -17.71 -34.65
C ASP A 64 22.90 -19.15 -35.20
N GLY A 65 21.76 -19.81 -34.98
CA GLY A 65 21.48 -21.21 -35.36
C GLY A 65 22.43 -22.24 -34.72
N LYS A 66 23.07 -21.92 -33.59
CA LYS A 66 24.11 -22.78 -32.97
C LYS A 66 24.03 -22.91 -31.46
N ARG A 67 23.46 -21.91 -30.79
CA ARG A 67 23.45 -21.82 -29.32
C ARG A 67 22.03 -21.73 -28.83
N THR A 68 21.68 -22.53 -27.83
CA THR A 68 20.41 -22.39 -27.11
C THR A 68 20.72 -21.76 -25.75
N GLU A 69 20.15 -20.59 -25.50
CA GLU A 69 20.34 -19.82 -24.27
C GLU A 69 19.00 -19.30 -23.74
N THR A 70 18.96 -18.84 -22.49
CA THR A 70 17.77 -18.26 -21.87
C THR A 70 17.66 -16.78 -22.18
N ALA A 71 16.55 -16.36 -22.81
CA ALA A 71 16.33 -14.98 -23.21
C ALA A 71 16.35 -13.99 -22.03
N CYS A 72 15.87 -14.40 -20.86
CA CYS A 72 15.81 -13.55 -19.66
C CYS A 72 17.17 -13.22 -19.03
N THR A 73 18.24 -13.96 -19.33
CA THR A 73 19.57 -13.75 -18.72
C THR A 73 20.64 -13.40 -19.74
N THR A 74 20.35 -13.52 -21.03
CA THR A 74 21.31 -13.24 -22.10
C THR A 74 21.10 -11.83 -22.63
N THR A 75 22.14 -11.00 -22.55
CA THR A 75 22.15 -9.62 -23.07
C THR A 75 22.24 -9.61 -24.60
N VAL A 76 21.51 -8.69 -25.23
CA VAL A 76 21.57 -8.48 -26.69
C VAL A 76 22.95 -8.00 -27.15
N GLN A 77 23.35 -8.40 -28.35
CA GLN A 77 24.56 -7.96 -29.01
C GLN A 77 24.26 -7.59 -30.47
N ASP A 78 25.03 -6.64 -31.00
CA ASP A 78 24.85 -6.15 -32.37
C ASP A 78 25.07 -7.29 -33.37
N GLY A 79 24.12 -7.44 -34.29
CA GLY A 79 24.10 -8.47 -35.32
C GLY A 79 23.71 -9.86 -34.82
N MET A 80 23.13 -10.02 -33.62
CA MET A 80 22.53 -11.29 -33.20
C MET A 80 21.35 -11.66 -34.10
N GLU A 81 21.31 -12.92 -34.54
CA GLU A 81 20.15 -13.54 -35.19
C GLU A 81 19.51 -14.51 -34.19
N ILE A 82 18.26 -14.27 -33.82
CA ILE A 82 17.55 -14.99 -32.76
C ILE A 82 16.28 -15.62 -33.33
N GLU A 83 16.09 -16.90 -33.06
CA GLU A 83 14.85 -17.63 -33.35
C GLU A 83 14.22 -18.04 -32.01
N VAL A 84 12.94 -17.75 -31.82
CA VAL A 84 12.22 -17.98 -30.55
C VAL A 84 11.14 -19.06 -30.66
N ASP A 85 10.80 -19.47 -31.88
CA ASP A 85 9.72 -20.39 -32.20
C ASP A 85 10.17 -21.45 -33.22
N THR A 86 10.96 -22.42 -32.76
CA THR A 86 11.44 -23.56 -33.56
C THR A 86 10.92 -24.88 -32.99
N ASP A 87 10.83 -25.91 -33.83
CA ASP A 87 10.43 -27.26 -33.38
C ASP A 87 11.37 -27.79 -32.29
N ASP A 88 12.68 -27.57 -32.43
CA ASP A 88 13.70 -28.00 -31.46
C ASP A 88 13.55 -27.29 -30.10
N LEU A 89 13.21 -25.99 -30.09
CA LEU A 89 12.90 -25.25 -28.87
C LEU A 89 11.65 -25.80 -28.17
N TRP A 90 10.61 -26.09 -28.94
CA TRP A 90 9.36 -26.63 -28.39
C TRP A 90 9.52 -28.05 -27.86
N ASP A 91 10.37 -28.88 -28.47
CA ASP A 91 10.69 -30.21 -27.93
C ASP A 91 11.37 -30.09 -26.55
N HIS A 92 12.24 -29.11 -26.36
CA HIS A 92 12.82 -28.80 -25.06
C HIS A 92 11.78 -28.28 -24.06
N ARG A 93 10.96 -27.30 -24.46
CA ARG A 93 9.91 -26.73 -23.60
C ARG A 93 8.90 -27.78 -23.14
N ARG A 94 8.40 -28.62 -24.07
CA ARG A 94 7.51 -29.75 -23.75
C ARG A 94 8.11 -30.68 -22.71
N THR A 95 9.36 -31.11 -22.93
CA THR A 95 10.06 -31.98 -21.98
C THR A 95 10.14 -31.34 -20.60
N ILE A 96 10.45 -30.05 -20.51
CA ILE A 96 10.54 -29.35 -19.23
C ILE A 96 9.17 -29.24 -18.55
N LEU A 97 8.12 -28.89 -19.29
CA LEU A 97 6.75 -28.81 -18.78
C LEU A 97 6.28 -30.18 -18.26
N GLU A 98 6.50 -31.25 -19.02
CA GLU A 98 6.14 -32.59 -18.57
C GLU A 98 6.88 -33.00 -17.29
N LEU A 99 8.15 -32.61 -17.14
CA LEU A 99 8.91 -32.83 -15.90
C LEU A 99 8.32 -32.04 -14.72
N MET A 100 8.00 -30.75 -14.90
CA MET A 100 7.34 -29.93 -13.87
C MET A 100 6.01 -30.57 -13.43
N PHE A 101 5.19 -31.01 -14.38
CA PHE A 101 3.93 -31.70 -14.09
C PHE A 101 4.11 -33.08 -13.44
N SER A 102 5.28 -33.72 -13.59
CA SER A 102 5.54 -35.04 -13.02
C SER A 102 5.94 -35.00 -11.54
N GLU A 103 6.56 -33.90 -11.10
CA GLU A 103 7.07 -33.73 -9.73
C GLU A 103 5.97 -33.42 -8.72
N GLN A 104 4.96 -32.63 -9.11
CA GLN A 104 3.91 -32.14 -8.21
C GLN A 104 2.50 -32.47 -8.71
N ASN A 105 1.49 -32.28 -7.86
CA ASN A 105 0.11 -32.67 -8.14
C ASN A 105 -0.68 -31.52 -8.79
N HIS A 106 -0.83 -31.57 -10.10
CA HIS A 106 -1.60 -30.58 -10.86
C HIS A 106 -3.00 -31.11 -11.22
N TYR A 107 -3.97 -30.90 -10.33
CA TYR A 107 -5.39 -31.25 -10.54
C TYR A 107 -6.21 -30.02 -10.95
N CYS A 108 -5.97 -29.48 -12.15
CA CYS A 108 -6.51 -28.19 -12.59
C CYS A 108 -8.03 -28.05 -12.38
N MET A 109 -8.83 -29.11 -12.66
CA MET A 109 -10.29 -29.13 -12.46
C MET A 109 -10.78 -28.85 -11.01
N TYR A 110 -9.88 -28.95 -10.02
CA TYR A 110 -10.14 -28.67 -8.61
C TYR A 110 -9.28 -27.53 -8.06
N CYS A 111 -8.39 -26.96 -8.88
CA CYS A 111 -7.54 -25.84 -8.53
C CYS A 111 -8.37 -24.55 -8.47
N GLU A 112 -8.02 -23.61 -7.60
CA GLU A 112 -8.68 -22.30 -7.62
C GLU A 112 -8.15 -21.41 -8.76
N MET A 113 -6.89 -21.61 -9.21
CA MET A 113 -6.28 -20.93 -10.35
C MET A 113 -6.65 -21.55 -11.71
N GLU A 114 -7.66 -22.43 -11.77
CA GLU A 114 -8.07 -23.03 -13.06
C GLU A 114 -8.47 -21.93 -14.05
N GLY A 115 -7.75 -21.83 -15.17
CA GLY A 115 -7.94 -20.78 -16.18
C GLY A 115 -7.16 -19.48 -15.93
N ASP A 116 -6.56 -19.31 -14.75
CA ASP A 116 -5.71 -18.16 -14.38
C ASP A 116 -4.23 -18.60 -14.13
N CYS A 117 -3.91 -19.87 -14.42
CA CYS A 117 -2.62 -20.50 -14.12
C CYS A 117 -1.66 -20.45 -15.33
N GLU A 118 -0.55 -19.71 -15.20
CA GLU A 118 0.45 -19.60 -16.28
C GLU A 118 1.07 -20.95 -16.68
N LEU A 119 1.19 -21.89 -15.74
CA LEU A 119 1.69 -23.24 -16.05
C LEU A 119 0.68 -24.03 -16.89
N GLU A 120 -0.62 -23.88 -16.62
CA GLU A 120 -1.69 -24.50 -17.40
C GLU A 120 -1.69 -23.94 -18.82
N ASP A 121 -1.56 -22.63 -18.96
CA ASP A 121 -1.51 -21.95 -20.27
C ASP A 121 -0.34 -22.43 -21.11
N LEU A 122 0.87 -22.51 -20.54
CA LEU A 122 2.04 -23.02 -21.24
C LEU A 122 1.90 -24.50 -21.64
N PHE A 123 1.25 -25.31 -20.81
CA PHE A 123 0.99 -26.72 -21.12
C PHE A 123 0.04 -26.86 -22.32
N ASN A 124 -1.01 -26.03 -22.34
CA ASN A 124 -1.98 -25.96 -23.45
C ASN A 124 -1.32 -25.43 -24.73
N GLU A 125 -0.52 -24.37 -24.63
CA GLU A 125 0.22 -23.78 -25.75
C GLU A 125 1.20 -24.78 -26.37
N ALA A 126 1.88 -25.58 -25.53
CA ALA A 126 2.79 -26.63 -25.97
C ALA A 126 2.10 -27.78 -26.72
N GLY A 127 0.76 -27.87 -26.65
CA GLY A 127 -0.06 -28.90 -27.27
C GLY A 127 0.07 -30.26 -26.57
N LEU A 128 0.30 -30.25 -25.25
CA LEU A 128 0.40 -31.46 -24.44
C LEU A 128 -0.99 -31.91 -23.96
N ASP A 129 -1.30 -33.19 -24.14
CA ASP A 129 -2.57 -33.80 -23.68
C ASP A 129 -2.37 -34.74 -22.46
N ALA A 130 -1.12 -35.14 -22.20
CA ALA A 130 -0.73 -36.05 -21.14
C ALA A 130 0.76 -35.87 -20.82
N CYS A 131 1.17 -36.29 -19.61
CA CYS A 131 2.57 -36.41 -19.24
C CYS A 131 3.07 -37.82 -19.54
N ASP A 132 4.15 -37.95 -20.31
CA ASP A 132 4.80 -39.22 -20.62
C ASP A 132 5.65 -39.75 -19.45
N TYR A 133 5.98 -38.89 -18.48
CA TYR A 133 6.72 -39.26 -17.27
C TYR A 133 5.78 -39.79 -16.17
N PRO A 134 6.25 -40.75 -15.34
CA PRO A 134 5.48 -41.19 -14.19
C PRO A 134 5.30 -40.05 -13.18
N LEU A 135 4.06 -39.75 -12.81
CA LEU A 135 3.74 -38.79 -11.76
C LEU A 135 4.19 -39.32 -10.39
N GLU A 136 4.84 -38.49 -9.58
CA GLU A 136 5.36 -38.88 -8.27
C GLU A 136 4.26 -39.00 -7.20
N TYR A 137 3.17 -38.22 -7.32
CA TYR A 137 2.08 -38.15 -6.34
C TYR A 137 2.60 -37.91 -4.91
N ASN A 138 3.39 -36.85 -4.76
CA ASN A 138 3.91 -36.44 -3.46
C ASN A 138 2.73 -36.11 -2.51
N ASP A 139 2.94 -36.36 -1.21
CA ASP A 139 1.96 -36.07 -0.16
C ASP A 139 2.50 -34.90 0.65
N VAL A 140 2.19 -33.69 0.20
CA VAL A 140 2.64 -32.44 0.81
C VAL A 140 1.52 -31.87 1.67
N GLU A 141 1.81 -31.57 2.93
CA GLU A 141 0.81 -30.97 3.82
C GLU A 141 0.57 -29.51 3.44
N VAL A 142 -0.71 -29.14 3.31
CA VAL A 142 -1.13 -27.76 3.05
C VAL A 142 -1.04 -26.94 4.33
N ASP A 143 -0.35 -25.80 4.28
CA ASP A 143 -0.27 -24.86 5.38
C ASP A 143 -1.36 -23.79 5.27
N THR A 144 -2.34 -23.89 6.17
CA THR A 144 -3.45 -22.94 6.34
C THR A 144 -3.36 -22.20 7.67
N SER A 145 -2.17 -22.10 8.27
CA SER A 145 -1.97 -21.47 9.58
C SER A 145 -2.20 -19.95 9.56
N HIS A 146 -1.91 -19.30 8.44
CA HIS A 146 -2.06 -17.86 8.26
C HIS A 146 -3.51 -17.49 7.90
N GLU A 147 -3.99 -16.32 8.36
CA GLU A 147 -5.39 -15.90 8.18
C GLU A 147 -5.78 -15.70 6.70
N HIS A 148 -4.96 -14.95 5.95
CA HIS A 148 -5.27 -14.56 4.58
C HIS A 148 -4.62 -15.41 3.48
N ILE A 149 -3.50 -16.08 3.76
CA ILE A 149 -2.65 -16.73 2.75
C ILE A 149 -2.60 -18.23 3.04
N THR A 150 -2.72 -19.06 2.00
CA THR A 150 -2.58 -20.52 2.09
C THR A 150 -1.43 -20.98 1.21
N LEU A 151 -0.58 -21.87 1.74
CA LEU A 151 0.53 -22.51 1.05
C LEU A 151 0.14 -23.95 0.72
N ASP A 152 -0.24 -24.18 -0.54
CA ASP A 152 -0.45 -25.50 -1.12
C ASP A 152 0.74 -25.84 -2.01
N LEU A 153 1.85 -26.23 -1.36
CA LEU A 153 3.13 -26.49 -2.04
C LEU A 153 3.10 -27.76 -2.92
N ASP A 154 2.01 -28.53 -2.86
CA ASP A 154 1.70 -29.65 -3.75
C ASP A 154 1.54 -29.21 -5.22
N ARG A 155 1.51 -27.89 -5.50
CA ARG A 155 1.43 -27.29 -6.84
C ARG A 155 2.66 -26.45 -7.19
N CYS A 156 3.69 -26.46 -6.33
CA CYS A 156 4.83 -25.56 -6.46
C CYS A 156 5.84 -26.04 -7.50
N VAL A 157 6.07 -25.24 -8.54
CA VAL A 157 7.11 -25.53 -9.56
C VAL A 157 8.49 -24.95 -9.22
N LEU A 158 8.71 -24.54 -7.97
CA LEU A 158 9.98 -23.97 -7.47
C LEU A 158 10.53 -22.82 -8.33
N CYS A 159 9.65 -22.01 -8.93
CA CYS A 159 10.05 -20.87 -9.77
C CYS A 159 10.75 -19.75 -8.99
N GLY A 160 10.59 -19.72 -7.66
CA GLY A 160 11.19 -18.74 -6.76
C GLY A 160 10.68 -17.32 -6.95
N ARG A 161 9.53 -17.10 -7.61
CA ARG A 161 8.90 -15.76 -7.68
C ARG A 161 8.51 -15.29 -6.27
N CYS A 162 7.83 -16.13 -5.48
CA CYS A 162 7.43 -15.80 -4.11
C CYS A 162 8.59 -15.40 -3.20
N VAL A 163 9.71 -16.15 -3.26
CA VAL A 163 10.95 -15.85 -2.51
C VAL A 163 11.51 -14.49 -2.92
N ARG A 164 11.70 -14.28 -4.23
CA ARG A 164 12.23 -13.01 -4.75
C ARG A 164 11.28 -11.83 -4.52
N THR A 165 9.97 -12.01 -4.56
CA THR A 165 9.01 -10.94 -4.22
C THR A 165 9.13 -10.56 -2.75
N CYS A 166 9.21 -11.55 -1.85
CA CYS A 166 9.38 -11.31 -0.41
C CYS A 166 10.73 -10.61 -0.09
N ASP A 167 11.76 -10.92 -0.88
CA ASP A 167 13.15 -10.47 -0.72
C ASP A 167 13.45 -9.11 -1.41
N GLU A 168 13.15 -9.00 -2.71
CA GLU A 168 13.54 -7.87 -3.58
C GLU A 168 12.50 -6.74 -3.59
N ILE A 169 11.21 -7.09 -3.46
CA ILE A 169 10.10 -6.14 -3.57
C ILE A 169 9.63 -5.73 -2.19
N VAL A 170 9.32 -6.68 -1.31
CA VAL A 170 8.85 -6.39 0.05
C VAL A 170 10.01 -6.09 1.00
N GLY A 171 11.16 -6.73 0.81
CA GLY A 171 12.32 -6.59 1.72
C GLY A 171 12.09 -7.19 3.11
N ASN A 172 11.22 -8.20 3.23
CA ASN A 172 10.93 -8.86 4.50
C ASN A 172 11.72 -10.16 4.71
N ASP A 173 12.07 -10.85 3.62
CA ASP A 173 12.94 -12.05 3.61
C ASP A 173 12.37 -13.27 4.38
N THR A 174 11.05 -13.39 4.50
CA THR A 174 10.39 -14.51 5.20
C THR A 174 10.46 -15.83 4.43
N LEU A 175 10.26 -15.79 3.11
CA LEU A 175 10.22 -17.01 2.29
C LEU A 175 11.60 -17.34 1.73
N THR A 176 12.00 -18.61 1.81
CA THR A 176 13.28 -19.07 1.28
C THR A 176 13.22 -20.51 0.76
N PHE A 177 14.30 -20.97 0.12
CA PHE A 177 14.48 -22.36 -0.27
C PHE A 177 15.20 -23.13 0.83
N LYS A 178 14.70 -24.32 1.14
CA LYS A 178 15.34 -25.28 2.04
C LYS A 178 15.76 -26.52 1.27
N ASP A 179 16.79 -27.20 1.79
CA ASP A 179 17.34 -28.43 1.21
C ASP A 179 17.83 -28.25 -0.24
N ARG A 180 18.05 -29.35 -0.98
CA ARG A 180 18.66 -29.31 -2.33
C ARG A 180 18.19 -30.46 -3.22
N GLY A 181 18.16 -30.20 -4.52
CA GLY A 181 17.77 -31.22 -5.51
C GLY A 181 16.28 -31.51 -5.41
N LEU A 182 15.89 -32.78 -5.42
CA LEU A 182 14.49 -33.18 -5.34
C LEU A 182 13.84 -32.89 -3.97
N GLU A 183 14.64 -32.72 -2.92
CA GLU A 183 14.16 -32.39 -1.57
C GLU A 183 13.96 -30.87 -1.39
N THR A 184 14.13 -30.06 -2.45
CA THR A 184 14.02 -28.60 -2.35
C THR A 184 12.57 -28.20 -2.12
N GLU A 185 12.31 -27.43 -1.08
CA GLU A 185 10.99 -26.91 -0.74
C GLU A 185 11.05 -25.41 -0.43
N ILE A 186 9.91 -24.73 -0.58
CA ILE A 186 9.74 -23.36 -0.10
C ILE A 186 9.36 -23.43 1.38
N VAL A 187 10.02 -22.64 2.21
CA VAL A 187 9.71 -22.55 3.65
C VAL A 187 9.60 -21.10 4.10
N ALA A 188 8.87 -20.89 5.19
CA ALA A 188 8.90 -19.63 5.94
C ALA A 188 9.95 -19.71 7.07
N ASP A 189 10.79 -18.69 7.19
CA ASP A 189 11.92 -18.59 8.11
C ASP A 189 12.74 -19.90 8.21
N ASP A 190 12.76 -20.54 9.38
CA ASP A 190 13.46 -21.81 9.64
C ASP A 190 12.53 -23.04 9.52
N GLY A 191 11.56 -22.99 8.60
CA GLY A 191 10.58 -24.07 8.37
C GLY A 191 9.42 -24.09 9.37
N VAL A 192 9.05 -22.92 9.90
CA VAL A 192 7.81 -22.78 10.70
C VAL A 192 6.61 -22.60 9.78
N ALA A 193 5.40 -22.77 10.32
CA ALA A 193 4.18 -22.47 9.59
C ALA A 193 4.09 -20.97 9.28
N LEU A 194 3.49 -20.58 8.16
CA LEU A 194 3.46 -19.18 7.72
C LEU A 194 2.84 -18.25 8.77
N GLY A 195 1.78 -18.69 9.46
CA GLY A 195 1.12 -17.91 10.51
C GLY A 195 1.97 -17.70 11.77
N ASP A 196 3.02 -18.50 11.97
CA ASP A 196 3.97 -18.38 13.10
C ASP A 196 5.31 -17.74 12.66
N SER A 197 5.42 -17.32 11.39
CA SER A 197 6.64 -16.77 10.79
C SER A 197 6.71 -15.24 10.90
N SER A 198 7.80 -14.67 10.39
CA SER A 198 8.01 -13.22 10.23
C SER A 198 7.13 -12.56 9.15
N CYS A 199 6.20 -13.30 8.53
CA CYS A 199 5.30 -12.81 7.48
C CYS A 199 4.49 -11.60 7.94
N ILE A 200 4.53 -10.51 7.16
CA ILE A 200 3.77 -9.27 7.40
C ILE A 200 2.42 -9.22 6.66
N SER A 201 1.93 -10.36 6.19
CA SER A 201 0.59 -10.48 5.57
C SER A 201 0.31 -9.57 4.36
N CYS A 202 1.36 -9.13 3.64
CA CYS A 202 1.21 -8.24 2.48
C CYS A 202 0.61 -8.91 1.23
N GLY A 203 0.63 -10.25 1.14
CA GLY A 203 0.06 -11.02 0.02
C GLY A 203 0.79 -10.90 -1.33
N ALA A 204 1.90 -10.16 -1.43
CA ALA A 204 2.63 -10.00 -2.69
C ALA A 204 3.16 -11.32 -3.27
N CYS A 205 3.50 -12.29 -2.41
CA CYS A 205 3.89 -13.63 -2.83
C CYS A 205 2.74 -14.45 -3.46
N ALA A 206 1.49 -14.17 -3.07
CA ALA A 206 0.31 -14.79 -3.65
C ALA A 206 0.01 -14.17 -5.03
N GLN A 207 0.07 -12.83 -5.15
CA GLN A 207 -0.06 -12.13 -6.42
C GLN A 207 0.96 -12.62 -7.46
N ALA A 208 2.22 -12.82 -7.05
CA ALA A 208 3.29 -13.25 -7.94
C ALA A 208 3.33 -14.77 -8.23
N CYS A 209 2.44 -15.59 -7.64
CA CYS A 209 2.49 -17.04 -7.77
C CYS A 209 1.82 -17.52 -9.07
N PRO A 210 2.56 -18.15 -10.01
CA PRO A 210 2.00 -18.53 -11.32
C PRO A 210 1.09 -19.76 -11.30
N THR A 211 1.12 -20.56 -10.22
CA THR A 211 0.49 -21.90 -10.19
C THR A 211 -0.55 -22.08 -9.09
N GLY A 212 -0.84 -21.04 -8.30
CA GLY A 212 -1.74 -21.17 -7.15
C GLY A 212 -1.16 -21.99 -6.01
N ALA A 213 0.16 -22.19 -5.96
CA ALA A 213 0.81 -22.82 -4.81
C ALA A 213 0.78 -21.92 -3.56
N ILE A 214 0.71 -20.60 -3.79
CA ILE A 214 0.44 -19.60 -2.76
C ILE A 214 -0.75 -18.78 -3.27
N TYR A 215 -1.85 -18.80 -2.53
CA TYR A 215 -3.07 -18.10 -2.93
C TYR A 215 -3.77 -17.48 -1.72
N THR A 216 -4.71 -16.58 -1.98
CA THR A 216 -5.47 -15.93 -0.90
C THR A 216 -6.71 -16.75 -0.55
N SER A 217 -6.87 -17.06 0.74
CA SER A 217 -7.99 -17.86 1.25
C SER A 217 -9.34 -17.18 1.02
N GLN A 218 -9.34 -15.84 0.97
CA GLN A 218 -10.54 -15.04 0.78
C GLN A 218 -11.04 -15.07 -0.66
N SER A 219 -10.17 -15.14 -1.67
CA SER A 219 -10.55 -15.17 -3.09
C SER A 219 -10.79 -16.58 -3.65
N ALA A 220 -10.21 -17.60 -3.01
CA ALA A 220 -10.25 -18.99 -3.48
C ALA A 220 -11.68 -19.44 -3.85
N TYR A 221 -11.83 -19.96 -5.06
CA TYR A 221 -13.09 -20.49 -5.61
C TYR A 221 -14.25 -19.48 -5.75
N ARG A 222 -13.97 -18.17 -5.78
CA ARG A 222 -15.00 -17.13 -5.97
C ARG A 222 -15.26 -16.74 -7.42
N GLY A 223 -14.53 -17.32 -8.37
CA GLY A 223 -14.64 -17.07 -9.80
C GLY A 223 -13.25 -16.88 -10.41
N ARG A 224 -13.17 -17.06 -11.73
CA ARG A 224 -11.95 -16.82 -12.51
C ARG A 224 -11.78 -15.33 -12.77
N GLU A 225 -10.57 -14.91 -13.07
CA GLU A 225 -10.30 -13.52 -13.44
C GLU A 225 -11.02 -13.13 -14.73
N GLU A 226 -11.10 -14.04 -15.71
CA GLU A 226 -11.83 -13.84 -16.98
C GLU A 226 -13.34 -13.52 -16.79
N ASP A 227 -13.92 -13.95 -15.66
CA ASP A 227 -15.33 -13.73 -15.30
C ASP A 227 -15.53 -12.45 -14.47
N CYS A 228 -14.46 -11.73 -14.14
CA CYS A 228 -14.49 -10.55 -13.28
C CYS A 228 -14.50 -9.24 -14.08
N ASP A 229 -15.26 -8.26 -13.58
CA ASP A 229 -15.07 -6.86 -13.94
C ASP A 229 -13.96 -6.29 -13.04
N VAL A 230 -12.94 -5.66 -13.63
CA VAL A 230 -11.82 -5.04 -12.91
C VAL A 230 -11.98 -3.52 -12.93
N VAL A 231 -11.86 -2.90 -11.76
CA VAL A 231 -11.87 -1.44 -11.60
C VAL A 231 -10.63 -1.02 -10.83
N THR A 232 -9.86 -0.10 -11.40
CA THR A 232 -8.73 0.54 -10.72
C THR A 232 -9.24 1.69 -9.84
N THR A 233 -8.84 1.73 -8.58
CA THR A 233 -9.19 2.77 -7.61
C THR A 233 -8.06 2.96 -6.59
N THR A 234 -8.24 3.80 -5.57
CA THR A 234 -7.21 4.11 -4.59
C THR A 234 -7.57 3.62 -3.18
N CYS A 235 -6.56 3.12 -2.45
CA CYS A 235 -6.67 2.74 -1.05
C CYS A 235 -6.79 3.97 -0.15
N THR A 236 -7.70 3.93 0.82
CA THR A 236 -7.93 5.01 1.80
C THR A 236 -7.49 4.63 3.22
N GLU A 237 -6.70 3.56 3.38
CA GLU A 237 -6.33 3.02 4.70
C GLU A 237 -5.27 3.83 5.43
N CYS A 238 -4.19 4.22 4.74
CA CYS A 238 -3.10 5.04 5.27
C CYS A 238 -2.78 6.17 4.28
N SER A 239 -1.90 7.09 4.64
CA SER A 239 -1.61 8.29 3.83
C SER A 239 -0.95 8.04 2.46
N LEU A 240 -0.53 6.82 2.13
CA LEU A 240 0.18 6.54 0.87
C LEU A 240 -0.73 6.57 -0.36
N GLY A 241 -2.01 6.24 -0.22
CA GLY A 241 -2.93 6.20 -1.37
C GLY A 241 -2.53 5.16 -2.43
N CYS A 242 -2.26 3.91 -2.02
CA CYS A 242 -1.80 2.88 -2.95
C CYS A 242 -2.86 2.53 -4.01
N GLU A 243 -2.45 2.24 -5.23
CA GLU A 243 -3.35 1.92 -6.35
C GLU A 243 -3.84 0.46 -6.31
N LEU A 244 -5.15 0.27 -6.42
CA LEU A 244 -5.86 -1.00 -6.26
C LEU A 244 -6.53 -1.44 -7.55
N GLU A 245 -6.36 -2.70 -7.94
CA GLU A 245 -7.26 -3.39 -8.86
C GLU A 245 -8.29 -4.20 -8.09
N VAL A 246 -9.56 -3.80 -8.18
CA VAL A 246 -10.66 -4.47 -7.49
C VAL A 246 -11.41 -5.36 -8.47
N TYR A 247 -11.28 -6.67 -8.28
CA TYR A 247 -11.94 -7.70 -9.08
C TYR A 247 -13.33 -7.93 -8.53
N THR A 248 -14.35 -7.79 -9.37
CA THR A 248 -15.74 -8.02 -8.97
C THR A 248 -16.44 -9.02 -9.86
N ASN A 249 -17.27 -9.86 -9.24
CA ASN A 249 -18.13 -10.78 -9.97
C ASN A 249 -19.54 -10.76 -9.37
N SER A 250 -20.55 -10.59 -10.22
CA SER A 250 -21.96 -10.62 -9.81
C SER A 250 -22.29 -9.63 -8.68
N GLY A 251 -21.63 -8.47 -8.69
CA GLY A 251 -21.81 -7.41 -7.70
C GLY A 251 -21.28 -7.74 -6.30
N ARG A 252 -20.18 -8.49 -6.23
CA ARG A 252 -19.39 -8.78 -5.03
C ARG A 252 -17.91 -8.63 -5.37
N ILE A 253 -17.12 -8.19 -4.39
CA ILE A 253 -15.66 -8.17 -4.50
C ILE A 253 -15.13 -9.60 -4.35
N VAL A 254 -14.29 -10.01 -5.30
CA VAL A 254 -13.63 -11.33 -5.36
C VAL A 254 -12.26 -11.25 -4.70
N LYS A 255 -11.43 -10.29 -5.14
CA LYS A 255 -10.10 -10.01 -4.62
C LYS A 255 -9.68 -8.56 -4.90
N ILE A 256 -8.61 -8.14 -4.24
CA ILE A 256 -7.94 -6.85 -4.46
C ILE A 256 -6.46 -7.14 -4.72
N GLU A 257 -5.94 -6.64 -5.83
CA GLU A 257 -4.53 -6.77 -6.22
C GLU A 257 -3.91 -5.38 -6.39
N GLY A 258 -2.57 -5.29 -6.34
CA GLY A 258 -1.88 -4.04 -6.61
C GLY A 258 -1.60 -3.89 -8.11
N VAL A 259 -1.71 -2.68 -8.65
CA VAL A 259 -1.35 -2.41 -10.06
C VAL A 259 0.17 -2.48 -10.22
N GLU A 260 0.68 -3.47 -10.95
CA GLU A 260 2.13 -3.73 -11.06
C GLU A 260 2.91 -2.57 -11.68
N ASP A 261 2.32 -1.89 -12.66
CA ASP A 261 2.88 -0.69 -13.31
C ASP A 261 2.49 0.62 -12.61
N GLY A 262 1.86 0.51 -11.44
CA GLY A 262 1.38 1.63 -10.64
C GLY A 262 2.51 2.36 -9.89
N PRO A 263 2.19 3.48 -9.22
CA PRO A 263 3.14 4.27 -8.43
C PRO A 263 3.83 3.46 -7.32
N ASP A 264 3.14 2.46 -6.76
CA ASP A 264 3.65 1.58 -5.70
C ASP A 264 4.32 0.30 -6.24
N GLY A 265 4.44 0.14 -7.56
CA GLY A 265 5.02 -1.06 -8.18
C GLY A 265 4.29 -2.37 -7.84
N GLY A 266 2.95 -2.32 -7.73
CA GLY A 266 2.10 -3.46 -7.38
C GLY A 266 2.08 -3.85 -5.90
N GLN A 267 2.76 -3.08 -5.03
CA GLN A 267 2.77 -3.38 -3.60
C GLN A 267 1.47 -2.96 -2.91
N LEU A 268 0.96 -3.83 -2.04
CA LEU A 268 -0.10 -3.52 -1.09
C LEU A 268 0.26 -4.10 0.28
N CYS A 269 -0.24 -3.47 1.34
CA CYS A 269 -0.20 -4.00 2.70
C CYS A 269 -1.41 -4.89 3.00
N GLU A 270 -1.42 -5.53 4.17
CA GLU A 270 -2.54 -6.33 4.67
C GLU A 270 -3.86 -5.53 4.69
N MET A 271 -3.82 -4.26 5.12
CA MET A 271 -5.00 -3.40 5.22
C MET A 271 -5.65 -3.15 3.86
N GLY A 272 -4.85 -2.78 2.85
CA GLY A 272 -5.34 -2.50 1.50
C GLY A 272 -5.75 -3.77 0.74
N ARG A 273 -5.00 -4.86 0.89
CA ARG A 273 -5.25 -6.11 0.15
C ARG A 273 -6.39 -6.93 0.74
N PHE A 274 -6.45 -7.07 2.06
CA PHE A 274 -7.38 -7.96 2.76
C PHE A 274 -8.35 -7.21 3.68
N GLY A 275 -7.89 -6.14 4.33
CA GLY A 275 -8.68 -5.36 5.29
C GLY A 275 -9.92 -4.70 4.68
N LEU A 276 -9.78 -4.07 3.51
CA LEU A 276 -10.84 -3.29 2.85
C LEU A 276 -12.16 -4.06 2.59
N PHE A 277 -12.09 -5.37 2.30
CA PHE A 277 -13.29 -6.20 2.15
C PHE A 277 -13.46 -7.25 3.27
N GLY A 278 -12.59 -7.19 4.28
CA GLY A 278 -12.59 -8.06 5.47
C GLY A 278 -13.60 -7.63 6.55
N ASP A 279 -14.14 -6.42 6.48
CA ASP A 279 -15.11 -5.93 7.48
C ASP A 279 -16.44 -6.72 7.44
N ARG A 280 -16.76 -7.38 8.56
CA ARG A 280 -17.97 -8.20 8.74
C ARG A 280 -19.06 -7.53 9.57
N ARG A 281 -18.88 -6.28 10.00
CA ARG A 281 -19.92 -5.51 10.70
C ARG A 281 -21.14 -5.32 9.81
N GLU A 282 -22.32 -5.28 10.42
CA GLU A 282 -23.58 -5.14 9.69
C GLU A 282 -23.64 -3.77 8.98
N ARG A 283 -24.09 -3.75 7.73
CA ARG A 283 -24.22 -2.51 6.94
C ARG A 283 -25.37 -1.68 7.51
N VAL A 284 -25.11 -0.40 7.76
CA VAL A 284 -26.18 0.57 8.00
C VAL A 284 -26.80 0.88 6.65
N ASP A 285 -27.97 0.30 6.37
CA ASP A 285 -28.65 0.41 5.08
C ASP A 285 -29.87 1.35 5.11
N THR A 286 -30.32 1.72 6.31
CA THR A 286 -31.53 2.48 6.56
C THR A 286 -31.29 3.59 7.59
N THR A 287 -32.09 4.64 7.52
CA THR A 287 -32.10 5.74 8.49
C THR A 287 -32.87 5.38 9.76
N SER A 288 -32.41 5.85 10.92
CA SER A 288 -33.13 5.63 12.18
C SER A 288 -33.05 6.81 13.14
N ILE A 289 -34.10 6.94 13.98
CA ILE A 289 -34.18 7.92 15.06
C ILE A 289 -34.43 7.18 16.38
N ARG A 290 -33.70 7.54 17.43
CA ARG A 290 -33.85 6.95 18.76
C ARG A 290 -35.27 7.15 19.28
N GLY A 291 -35.92 6.03 19.64
CA GLY A 291 -37.30 6.01 20.13
C GLY A 291 -38.36 5.83 19.04
N GLU A 292 -38.04 6.09 17.78
CA GLU A 292 -38.94 5.92 16.62
C GLU A 292 -38.56 4.70 15.76
N GLY A 293 -37.29 4.28 15.79
CA GLY A 293 -36.76 3.16 15.01
C GLY A 293 -36.42 3.60 13.59
N THR A 294 -36.57 2.69 12.62
CA THR A 294 -36.33 2.99 11.21
C THR A 294 -37.34 3.99 10.66
N VAL A 295 -36.85 5.04 10.01
CA VAL A 295 -37.66 6.12 9.41
C VAL A 295 -37.26 6.33 7.95
N GLU A 296 -38.06 7.08 7.20
CA GLU A 296 -37.69 7.50 5.84
C GLU A 296 -36.51 8.48 5.88
N VAL A 297 -35.67 8.48 4.84
CA VAL A 297 -34.47 9.34 4.77
C VAL A 297 -34.82 10.80 4.99
N LYS A 298 -35.92 11.25 4.37
CA LYS A 298 -36.40 12.62 4.53
C LYS A 298 -36.69 12.97 5.99
N ASP A 299 -37.36 12.10 6.73
CA ASP A 299 -37.75 12.36 8.12
C ASP A 299 -36.51 12.41 9.04
N ALA A 300 -35.51 11.55 8.78
CA ALA A 300 -34.23 11.61 9.48
C ALA A 300 -33.47 12.91 9.20
N LEU A 301 -33.39 13.34 7.94
CA LEU A 301 -32.72 14.60 7.59
C LEU A 301 -33.46 15.82 8.12
N ASP A 302 -34.79 15.83 8.06
CA ASP A 302 -35.61 16.89 8.67
C ASP A 302 -35.34 16.97 10.19
N ARG A 303 -35.25 15.82 10.87
CA ARG A 303 -34.92 15.76 12.30
C ARG A 303 -33.49 16.24 12.60
N THR A 304 -32.51 15.81 11.81
CA THR A 304 -31.11 16.27 11.91
C THR A 304 -31.04 17.79 11.82
N ARG A 305 -31.72 18.41 10.85
CA ARG A 305 -31.75 19.87 10.71
C ARG A 305 -32.37 20.57 11.91
N GLU A 306 -33.49 20.05 12.44
CA GLU A 306 -34.13 20.63 13.63
C GLU A 306 -33.19 20.63 14.85
N LEU A 307 -32.39 19.57 15.00
CA LEU A 307 -31.43 19.44 16.09
C LEU A 307 -30.28 20.43 15.91
N LEU A 308 -29.68 20.50 14.72
CA LEU A 308 -28.58 21.41 14.41
C LEU A 308 -29.00 22.88 14.55
N ALA A 309 -30.13 23.29 13.94
CA ALA A 309 -30.61 24.67 14.01
C ALA A 309 -31.13 25.08 15.41
N GLY A 310 -31.41 24.11 16.27
CA GLY A 310 -31.89 24.34 17.63
C GLY A 310 -30.79 24.42 18.69
N ALA A 311 -29.55 24.11 18.32
CA ALA A 311 -28.38 24.08 19.21
C ALA A 311 -27.77 25.47 19.40
N GLU A 312 -27.20 25.75 20.57
CA GLU A 312 -26.34 26.91 20.78
C GLU A 312 -24.89 26.61 20.36
N THR A 313 -24.44 25.37 20.53
CA THR A 313 -23.12 24.90 20.11
C THR A 313 -23.20 23.58 19.35
N VAL A 314 -22.51 23.50 18.21
CA VAL A 314 -22.44 22.31 17.37
C VAL A 314 -20.98 21.97 17.12
N ASP A 315 -20.60 20.73 17.39
CA ASP A 315 -19.32 20.15 16.98
C ASP A 315 -19.55 19.15 15.85
N ALA A 316 -18.72 19.22 14.82
CA ALA A 316 -18.84 18.39 13.63
C ALA A 316 -17.50 17.73 13.34
N VAL A 317 -17.46 16.40 13.28
CA VAL A 317 -16.24 15.64 12.98
C VAL A 317 -16.49 14.75 11.77
N ALA A 318 -15.60 14.81 10.78
CA ALA A 318 -15.66 13.94 9.62
C ALA A 318 -14.37 13.14 9.45
N SER A 319 -14.53 11.88 9.05
CA SER A 319 -13.41 10.99 8.73
C SER A 319 -12.57 11.56 7.59
N ASP A 320 -11.26 11.50 7.74
CA ASP A 320 -10.27 11.86 6.71
C ASP A 320 -10.24 10.86 5.54
N ARG A 321 -10.82 9.66 5.71
CA ARG A 321 -11.00 8.67 4.63
C ARG A 321 -12.06 9.06 3.60
N LEU A 322 -12.86 10.09 3.89
CA LEU A 322 -13.87 10.59 2.96
C LEU A 322 -13.17 11.29 1.78
N PRO A 323 -13.69 11.19 0.55
CA PRO A 323 -13.15 11.94 -0.58
C PRO A 323 -13.10 13.44 -0.28
N THR A 324 -12.09 14.15 -0.79
CA THR A 324 -11.88 15.58 -0.55
C THR A 324 -13.14 16.40 -0.79
N GLU A 325 -13.87 16.11 -1.88
CA GLU A 325 -15.10 16.85 -2.22
C GLU A 325 -16.30 16.54 -1.31
N VAL A 326 -16.24 15.43 -0.55
CA VAL A 326 -17.21 15.08 0.49
C VAL A 326 -16.85 15.78 1.79
N VAL A 327 -15.55 15.86 2.14
CA VAL A 327 -15.05 16.62 3.29
C VAL A 327 -15.36 18.11 3.13
N GLU A 328 -15.10 18.69 1.95
CA GLU A 328 -15.46 20.08 1.62
C GLU A 328 -16.98 20.30 1.74
N ALA A 329 -17.79 19.41 1.15
CA ALA A 329 -19.24 19.52 1.23
C ALA A 329 -19.77 19.37 2.68
N PHE A 330 -19.05 18.62 3.52
CA PHE A 330 -19.39 18.47 4.93
C PHE A 330 -19.14 19.78 5.67
N ALA A 331 -17.94 20.34 5.54
CA ALA A 331 -17.59 21.63 6.12
C ALA A 331 -18.57 22.74 5.67
N ASP A 332 -18.81 22.87 4.36
CA ASP A 332 -19.76 23.84 3.79
C ASP A 332 -21.19 23.67 4.38
N SER A 333 -21.62 22.42 4.62
CA SER A 333 -22.94 22.15 5.19
C SER A 333 -23.04 22.50 6.67
N MET A 334 -21.93 22.41 7.39
CA MET A 334 -21.83 22.68 8.83
C MET A 334 -21.63 24.18 9.12
N ASP A 335 -20.99 24.92 8.19
CA ASP A 335 -20.91 26.39 8.22
C ASP A 335 -22.29 27.04 8.31
N ALA A 336 -23.31 26.45 7.69
CA ALA A 336 -24.69 26.93 7.73
C ALA A 336 -25.34 26.89 9.13
N TYR A 337 -24.68 26.23 10.09
CA TYR A 337 -25.10 26.09 11.48
C TYR A 337 -24.08 26.68 12.47
N ASP A 338 -23.09 27.45 11.99
CA ASP A 338 -21.98 27.99 12.79
C ASP A 338 -21.27 26.89 13.64
N ALA A 339 -21.17 25.67 13.11
CA ALA A 339 -20.56 24.54 13.80
C ALA A 339 -19.02 24.61 13.78
N ALA A 340 -18.37 24.14 14.84
CA ALA A 340 -16.92 23.92 14.85
C ALA A 340 -16.61 22.60 14.15
N VAL A 341 -15.79 22.63 13.08
CA VAL A 341 -15.50 21.45 12.27
C VAL A 341 -14.09 20.93 12.54
N GLU A 342 -13.97 19.63 12.83
CA GLU A 342 -12.69 18.95 12.95
C GLU A 342 -12.55 17.85 11.88
N ILE A 343 -11.43 17.89 11.15
CA ILE A 343 -10.98 16.80 10.28
C ILE A 343 -9.66 16.28 10.86
N PRO A 344 -9.62 15.04 11.37
CA PRO A 344 -8.40 14.45 11.91
C PRO A 344 -7.22 14.56 10.94
N GLY A 345 -6.01 14.78 11.47
CA GLY A 345 -4.78 14.87 10.68
C GLY A 345 -4.53 16.20 9.94
N ALA A 346 -5.55 17.01 9.67
CA ALA A 346 -5.40 18.28 8.93
C ALA A 346 -4.49 19.30 9.63
N GLN A 347 -4.47 19.29 10.97
CA GLN A 347 -3.64 20.17 11.79
C GLN A 347 -2.14 19.90 11.56
N ARG A 348 -1.72 18.63 11.52
CA ARG A 348 -0.31 18.24 11.36
C ARG A 348 0.27 18.77 10.06
N ALA A 349 -0.44 18.62 8.94
CA ALA A 349 0.08 19.10 7.67
C ALA A 349 0.17 20.63 7.60
N ALA A 350 -0.80 21.34 8.19
CA ALA A 350 -0.76 22.79 8.31
C ALA A 350 0.47 23.26 9.10
N ASP A 351 0.76 22.58 10.22
CA ASP A 351 1.94 22.85 11.05
C ASP A 351 3.23 22.55 10.30
N GLU A 352 3.35 21.39 9.67
CA GLU A 352 4.53 21.03 8.88
C GLU A 352 4.78 22.00 7.72
N ARG A 353 3.72 22.49 7.07
CA ARG A 353 3.86 23.46 5.98
C ARG A 353 4.39 24.78 6.53
N ARG A 354 3.82 25.27 7.63
CA ARG A 354 4.29 26.49 8.32
C ARG A 354 5.75 26.35 8.76
N ILE A 355 6.13 25.19 9.28
CA ILE A 355 7.49 24.87 9.71
C ILE A 355 8.44 24.87 8.50
N ALA A 356 8.11 24.15 7.43
CA ALA A 356 8.95 24.06 6.23
C ALA A 356 9.18 25.45 5.59
N GLU A 357 8.13 26.28 5.50
CA GLU A 357 8.22 27.66 4.99
C GLU A 357 9.10 28.56 5.88
N ARG A 358 9.13 28.31 7.19
CA ARG A 358 9.94 29.06 8.16
C ARG A 358 11.40 28.59 8.21
N VAL A 359 11.64 27.28 8.13
CA VAL A 359 12.96 26.65 8.33
C VAL A 359 13.78 26.67 7.05
N ALA A 360 13.21 26.39 5.87
CA ALA A 360 13.95 26.29 4.62
C ALA A 360 14.82 27.53 4.29
N PRO A 361 14.33 28.78 4.49
CA PRO A 361 15.13 29.98 4.24
C PRO A 361 16.37 30.11 5.14
N MET A 362 16.37 29.48 6.34
CA MET A 362 17.52 29.51 7.25
C MET A 362 18.74 28.78 6.67
N PHE A 363 18.50 27.82 5.79
CA PHE A 363 19.53 26.99 5.14
C PHE A 363 19.69 27.28 3.64
N ASN A 364 19.19 28.42 3.16
CA ASN A 364 19.18 28.80 1.72
C ASN A 364 18.44 27.80 0.81
N LYS A 365 17.45 27.09 1.34
CA LYS A 365 16.59 26.14 0.61
C LYS A 365 15.20 26.72 0.36
N HIS A 366 14.46 26.10 -0.56
CA HIS A 366 13.00 26.29 -0.69
C HIS A 366 12.29 25.18 0.08
N ALA A 367 11.10 25.44 0.62
CA ALA A 367 10.33 24.46 1.39
C ALA A 367 10.09 23.15 0.61
N GLY A 368 9.80 23.25 -0.68
CA GLY A 368 9.63 22.07 -1.55
C GLY A 368 10.90 21.24 -1.79
N ASN A 369 12.08 21.77 -1.46
CA ASN A 369 13.34 21.02 -1.53
C ASN A 369 13.66 20.27 -0.23
N LEU A 370 12.94 20.55 0.86
CA LEU A 370 13.06 19.83 2.13
C LEU A 370 12.14 18.61 2.19
N ARG A 371 11.19 18.45 1.26
CA ARG A 371 10.23 17.34 1.29
C ARG A 371 10.55 16.32 0.21
N ALA A 372 10.39 15.04 0.56
CA ALA A 372 10.37 13.95 -0.40
C ALA A 372 9.09 14.02 -1.25
N ARG A 373 9.16 13.50 -2.49
CA ARG A 373 8.02 13.43 -3.41
C ARG A 373 7.20 12.14 -3.30
N GLY A 374 7.68 11.19 -2.51
CA GLY A 374 7.09 9.87 -2.39
C GLY A 374 8.01 8.93 -1.62
N PRO A 375 7.49 7.81 -1.11
CA PRO A 375 8.28 6.84 -0.35
C PRO A 375 9.33 6.11 -1.20
N GLU A 376 9.11 5.97 -2.51
CA GLU A 376 10.01 5.32 -3.46
C GLU A 376 11.38 6.03 -3.56
N ALA A 377 11.41 7.34 -3.30
CA ALA A 377 12.65 8.13 -3.30
C ALA A 377 13.67 7.64 -2.27
N VAL A 378 13.22 6.94 -1.21
CA VAL A 378 14.08 6.38 -0.16
C VAL A 378 14.98 5.26 -0.70
N LEU A 379 14.65 4.62 -1.83
CA LEU A 379 15.49 3.57 -2.43
C LEU A 379 16.85 4.06 -2.91
N GLU A 380 16.98 5.36 -3.20
CA GLU A 380 18.24 5.97 -3.63
C GLU A 380 19.08 6.49 -2.45
N ALA A 381 18.61 6.29 -1.22
CA ALA A 381 19.22 6.85 -0.04
C ALA A 381 20.55 6.17 0.33
N GLU A 382 21.54 6.97 0.76
CA GLU A 382 22.75 6.43 1.42
C GLU A 382 22.58 6.33 2.94
N ALA A 383 21.64 7.11 3.51
CA ALA A 383 21.27 7.07 4.92
C ALA A 383 19.80 7.44 5.12
N VAL A 384 19.13 6.75 6.04
CA VAL A 384 17.73 6.95 6.40
C VAL A 384 17.60 7.01 7.92
N ALA A 385 17.05 8.10 8.44
CA ALA A 385 16.66 8.23 9.83
C ALA A 385 15.14 8.15 9.95
N VAL A 386 14.62 7.13 10.64
CA VAL A 386 13.19 6.94 10.87
C VAL A 386 12.85 7.38 12.29
N PHE A 387 12.06 8.44 12.40
CA PHE A 387 11.42 8.85 13.64
C PHE A 387 10.03 8.23 13.68
N ASP A 388 9.75 7.48 14.75
CA ASP A 388 8.57 6.60 14.88
C ASP A 388 8.61 5.41 13.89
N THR A 389 8.99 4.24 14.42
CA THR A 389 9.07 2.97 13.67
C THR A 389 7.73 2.24 13.59
N SER A 390 6.64 2.80 14.14
CA SER A 390 5.28 2.28 13.95
C SER A 390 4.86 2.21 12.48
N ILE A 391 5.58 2.91 11.58
CA ILE A 391 5.43 2.79 10.12
C ILE A 391 5.52 1.35 9.61
N VAL A 392 6.16 0.44 10.35
CA VAL A 392 6.15 -1.00 10.05
C VAL A 392 4.74 -1.57 10.00
N ASP A 393 3.84 -1.06 10.84
CA ASP A 393 2.45 -1.52 10.96
C ASP A 393 1.47 -0.54 10.30
N THR A 394 1.69 0.77 10.45
CA THR A 394 0.80 1.82 9.93
C THR A 394 1.02 2.14 8.46
N HIS A 395 2.27 2.05 7.99
CA HIS A 395 2.65 2.34 6.59
C HIS A 395 3.55 1.24 6.00
N PRO A 396 3.11 -0.03 5.93
CA PRO A 396 4.00 -1.15 5.61
C PRO A 396 4.67 -1.07 4.23
N VAL A 397 4.02 -0.40 3.27
CA VAL A 397 4.59 -0.13 1.93
C VAL A 397 5.74 0.88 2.03
N ALA A 398 5.61 1.96 2.80
CA ALA A 398 6.72 2.88 3.07
C ALA A 398 7.87 2.18 3.83
N ALA A 399 7.54 1.36 4.83
CA ALA A 399 8.52 0.56 5.55
C ALA A 399 9.24 -0.46 4.62
N SER A 400 8.58 -0.95 3.57
CA SER A 400 9.20 -1.80 2.55
C SER A 400 10.33 -1.07 1.81
N TYR A 401 10.12 0.18 1.42
CA TYR A 401 11.16 1.00 0.79
C TYR A 401 12.34 1.25 1.73
N VAL A 402 12.08 1.52 3.01
CA VAL A 402 13.13 1.67 4.04
C VAL A 402 13.95 0.39 4.20
N ARG A 403 13.29 -0.78 4.31
CA ARG A 403 13.96 -2.09 4.42
C ARG A 403 14.85 -2.38 3.22
N ARG A 404 14.38 -2.04 2.02
CA ARG A 404 15.12 -2.22 0.78
C ARG A 404 16.32 -1.29 0.68
N ALA A 405 16.17 -0.03 1.04
CA ALA A 405 17.29 0.91 1.12
C ALA A 405 18.38 0.39 2.07
N ALA A 406 18.00 -0.04 3.28
CA ALA A 406 18.93 -0.63 4.26
C ALA A 406 19.65 -1.87 3.69
N LYS A 407 18.90 -2.76 3.01
CA LYS A 407 19.43 -3.95 2.35
C LYS A 407 20.41 -3.63 1.21
N ASP A 408 20.16 -2.55 0.47
CA ASP A 408 21.03 -2.04 -0.59
C ASP A 408 22.24 -1.26 -0.07
N GLY A 409 22.38 -1.16 1.26
CA GLY A 409 23.56 -0.63 1.96
C GLY A 409 23.40 0.77 2.55
N ALA A 410 22.18 1.33 2.54
CA ALA A 410 21.89 2.56 3.25
C ALA A 410 22.03 2.36 4.77
N THR A 411 22.58 3.36 5.47
CA THR A 411 22.63 3.32 6.94
C THR A 411 21.24 3.61 7.49
N LEU A 412 20.65 2.69 8.27
CA LEU A 412 19.34 2.86 8.88
C LEU A 412 19.46 3.22 10.37
N ILE A 413 18.92 4.38 10.73
CA ILE A 413 18.85 4.89 12.10
C ILE A 413 17.39 4.90 12.52
N SER A 414 17.03 4.14 13.55
CA SER A 414 15.70 4.16 14.15
C SER A 414 15.68 5.03 15.40
N VAL A 415 14.68 5.90 15.49
CA VAL A 415 14.41 6.74 16.64
C VAL A 415 12.96 6.52 17.03
N ASP A 416 12.75 5.88 18.17
CA ASP A 416 11.42 5.49 18.63
C ASP A 416 11.22 5.84 20.10
N SER A 417 9.97 5.94 20.55
CA SER A 417 9.64 6.00 21.97
C SER A 417 9.56 4.63 22.62
N ASP A 418 9.30 3.60 21.83
CA ASP A 418 9.19 2.19 22.21
C ASP A 418 10.32 1.35 21.55
N GLU A 419 10.10 0.04 21.43
CA GLU A 419 11.04 -0.89 20.79
C GLU A 419 11.07 -0.68 19.27
N ASP A 420 12.28 -0.64 18.71
CA ASP A 420 12.51 -0.54 17.27
C ASP A 420 11.90 -1.72 16.49
N ARG A 421 10.89 -1.41 15.67
CA ARG A 421 10.16 -2.40 14.86
C ARG A 421 10.90 -2.84 13.60
N PHE A 422 11.99 -2.16 13.19
CA PHE A 422 12.90 -2.65 12.14
C PHE A 422 13.93 -3.65 12.68
N GLY A 423 14.16 -3.66 14.00
CA GLY A 423 14.98 -4.64 14.71
C GLY A 423 16.39 -4.79 14.12
N ALA A 424 16.76 -6.01 13.72
CA ALA A 424 18.10 -6.32 13.21
C ALA A 424 18.47 -5.61 11.90
N LYS A 425 17.53 -4.93 11.24
CA LYS A 425 17.78 -4.14 10.02
C LYS A 425 18.30 -2.73 10.32
N SER A 426 18.13 -2.24 11.55
CA SER A 426 18.65 -0.93 11.98
C SER A 426 20.11 -1.05 12.38
N ASP A 427 20.96 -0.17 11.83
CA ASP A 427 22.37 -0.08 12.21
C ASP A 427 22.55 0.59 13.58
N ALA A 428 21.66 1.53 13.89
CA ALA A 428 21.57 2.21 15.17
C ALA A 428 20.10 2.37 15.57
N SER A 429 19.81 2.13 16.86
CA SER A 429 18.48 2.31 17.44
C SER A 429 18.58 3.18 18.69
N ILE A 430 17.69 4.16 18.79
CA ILE A 430 17.65 5.14 19.86
C ILE A 430 16.23 5.13 20.47
N GLU A 431 16.14 4.69 21.72
CA GLU A 431 14.87 4.62 22.47
C GLU A 431 14.70 5.89 23.34
N SER A 432 13.89 6.84 22.88
CA SER A 432 13.47 7.98 23.72
C SER A 432 12.38 7.57 24.70
N GLY A 433 12.75 7.08 25.87
CA GLY A 433 11.75 6.72 26.90
C GLY A 433 10.72 7.84 27.21
N THR A 434 11.06 9.12 27.04
CA THR A 434 10.08 10.23 27.06
C THR A 434 10.48 11.36 26.08
N GLY A 435 9.89 11.35 24.88
CA GLY A 435 9.79 12.51 23.99
C GLY A 435 10.84 12.56 22.86
N LEU A 436 10.38 12.26 21.64
CA LEU A 436 11.11 12.47 20.38
C LEU A 436 11.63 13.92 20.23
N SER A 437 10.97 14.88 20.87
CA SER A 437 11.36 16.30 20.94
C SER A 437 12.74 16.49 21.54
N ARG A 438 13.08 15.78 22.62
CA ARG A 438 14.39 15.91 23.27
C ARG A 438 15.53 15.32 22.42
N LEU A 439 15.30 14.20 21.75
CA LEU A 439 16.32 13.59 20.89
C LEU A 439 16.56 14.41 19.62
N THR A 440 15.52 15.02 19.07
CA THR A 440 15.66 15.92 17.94
C THR A 440 16.36 17.23 18.33
N GLU A 441 16.14 17.74 19.56
CA GLU A 441 16.96 18.82 20.15
C GLU A 441 18.42 18.39 20.33
N ASP A 442 18.66 17.23 20.96
CA ASP A 442 20.02 16.71 21.20
C ASP A 442 20.76 16.44 19.87
N ALA A 443 20.06 15.93 18.85
CA ALA A 443 20.62 15.75 17.50
C ALA A 443 20.96 17.09 16.85
N PHE A 444 20.10 18.10 17.00
CA PHE A 444 20.37 19.46 16.53
C PHE A 444 21.59 20.08 17.24
N GLU A 445 21.69 19.93 18.56
CA GLU A 445 22.83 20.41 19.35
C GLU A 445 24.14 19.71 18.94
N VAL A 446 24.10 18.41 18.64
CA VAL A 446 25.25 17.63 18.17
C VAL A 446 25.78 18.11 16.81
N VAL A 447 24.91 18.58 15.92
CA VAL A 447 25.30 19.11 14.60
C VAL A 447 25.83 20.56 14.72
N ASP A 448 25.29 21.39 15.61
CA ASP A 448 25.66 22.81 15.73
C ASP A 448 26.94 23.07 16.57
N GLU A 449 27.30 22.20 17.53
CA GLU A 449 28.52 22.33 18.34
C GLU A 449 29.31 21.00 18.46
N ASP A 450 30.67 21.05 18.47
CA ASP A 450 31.56 19.92 18.78
C ASP A 450 31.17 19.28 20.14
N ALA A 451 30.32 18.26 20.08
CA ALA A 451 29.64 17.64 21.21
C ALA A 451 30.63 16.96 22.17
N SER A 452 31.01 17.70 23.21
CA SER A 452 31.89 17.18 24.29
C SER A 452 31.22 17.19 25.67
N ALA A 453 29.91 17.46 25.74
CA ALA A 453 29.21 17.74 27.00
C ALA A 453 27.90 16.97 27.24
N LEU A 454 27.59 15.94 26.46
CA LEU A 454 26.43 15.08 26.68
C LEU A 454 26.91 13.65 26.99
N ALA A 455 26.43 13.09 28.10
CA ALA A 455 27.05 11.94 28.77
C ALA A 455 26.03 10.79 28.98
N ASP A 456 25.14 10.57 28.02
CA ASP A 456 24.26 9.40 27.99
C ASP A 456 24.45 8.57 26.72
N SER A 457 24.12 7.27 26.78
CA SER A 457 24.36 6.30 25.70
C SER A 457 23.67 6.68 24.39
N ASP A 458 22.52 7.34 24.48
CA ASP A 458 21.71 7.74 23.34
C ASP A 458 22.37 8.89 22.58
N THR A 459 23.03 9.82 23.29
CA THR A 459 23.78 10.89 22.65
C THR A 459 25.07 10.38 22.00
N GLU A 460 25.77 9.41 22.60
CA GLU A 460 26.90 8.76 21.91
C GLU A 460 26.44 8.05 20.63
N THR A 461 25.26 7.44 20.64
CA THR A 461 24.67 6.80 19.45
C THR A 461 24.30 7.83 18.39
N LEU A 462 23.65 8.94 18.77
CA LEU A 462 23.37 10.08 17.89
C LEU A 462 24.66 10.70 17.30
N ILE A 463 25.68 10.96 18.11
CA ILE A 463 26.97 11.51 17.66
C ILE A 463 27.67 10.60 16.64
N ASN A 464 27.50 9.28 16.76
CA ASN A 464 28.08 8.33 15.81
C ASN A 464 27.20 8.13 14.56
N ALA A 465 25.89 8.37 14.64
CA ALA A 465 24.93 8.14 13.57
C ALA A 465 24.72 9.37 12.68
N VAL A 466 24.68 10.57 13.26
CA VAL A 466 24.49 11.85 12.56
C VAL A 466 25.52 12.13 11.46
N PRO A 467 26.83 11.80 11.60
CA PRO A 467 27.78 11.97 10.52
C PRO A 467 27.42 11.19 9.25
N ALA A 468 26.68 10.08 9.35
CA ALA A 468 26.19 9.36 8.16
C ALA A 468 25.17 10.18 7.35
N LEU A 469 24.48 11.13 7.99
CA LEU A 469 23.60 12.09 7.33
C LEU A 469 24.37 13.27 6.72
N GLU A 470 25.58 13.59 7.20
CA GLU A 470 26.40 14.72 6.74
C GLU A 470 27.42 14.36 5.63
N ASP A 471 28.01 13.17 5.68
CA ASP A 471 29.18 12.79 4.86
C ASP A 471 28.80 12.14 3.49
N GLY A 472 27.50 11.85 3.26
CA GLY A 472 26.99 11.06 2.12
C GLY A 472 25.91 11.75 1.29
N ALA A 473 25.75 11.30 0.05
CA ALA A 473 24.71 11.71 -0.90
C ALA A 473 23.28 11.40 -0.40
N GLU A 474 22.28 11.98 -1.07
CA GLU A 474 20.81 11.82 -0.88
C GLU A 474 20.40 11.08 0.43
N SER A 475 20.19 11.82 1.52
CA SER A 475 19.76 11.26 2.81
C SER A 475 18.30 11.63 3.12
N PHE A 476 17.61 10.79 3.89
CA PHE A 476 16.18 10.96 4.19
C PHE A 476 15.89 10.90 5.69
N ILE A 477 14.96 11.75 6.12
CA ILE A 477 14.33 11.72 7.44
C ILE A 477 12.88 11.30 7.24
N VAL A 478 12.51 10.15 7.78
CA VAL A 478 11.14 9.63 7.73
C VAL A 478 10.46 9.95 9.05
N LEU A 479 9.27 10.56 9.00
CA LEU A 479 8.47 10.90 10.17
C LEU A 479 7.20 10.05 10.16
N GLY A 480 7.07 9.13 11.11
CA GLY A 480 5.89 8.30 11.29
C GLY A 480 4.65 9.06 11.81
N PRO A 481 3.50 8.38 11.90
CA PRO A 481 2.23 8.99 12.29
C PRO A 481 2.20 9.52 13.72
N GLU A 482 2.97 8.96 14.66
CA GLU A 482 2.98 9.39 16.06
C GLU A 482 3.77 10.70 16.29
N VAL A 483 4.49 11.18 15.27
CA VAL A 483 5.22 12.46 15.32
C VAL A 483 4.29 13.65 15.09
N GLU A 484 3.58 14.07 16.14
CA GLU A 484 2.63 15.20 16.07
C GLU A 484 3.13 16.48 16.77
N GLU A 485 4.08 16.36 17.70
CA GLU A 485 4.58 17.50 18.48
C GLU A 485 5.26 18.56 17.59
N GLU A 486 4.81 19.81 17.67
CA GLU A 486 5.35 20.91 16.85
C GLU A 486 6.87 21.07 17.03
N ASP A 487 7.38 20.98 18.26
CA ASP A 487 8.81 21.11 18.54
C ASP A 487 9.63 19.99 17.87
N THR A 488 9.14 18.76 17.91
CA THR A 488 9.77 17.61 17.23
C THR A 488 9.79 17.81 15.71
N LEU A 489 8.68 18.26 15.12
CA LEU A 489 8.60 18.58 13.70
C LEU A 489 9.59 19.70 13.33
N ILE A 490 9.68 20.76 14.13
CA ILE A 490 10.64 21.86 13.90
C ILE A 490 12.06 21.32 13.85
N ASN A 491 12.44 20.51 14.83
CA ASN A 491 13.78 19.98 14.94
C ASN A 491 14.12 19.01 13.81
N ALA A 492 13.17 18.15 13.40
CA ALA A 492 13.37 17.25 12.27
C ALA A 492 13.57 18.00 10.93
N TYR A 493 12.77 19.03 10.67
CA TYR A 493 12.93 19.88 9.48
C TYR A 493 14.22 20.73 9.54
N ALA A 494 14.64 21.14 10.74
CA ALA A 494 15.91 21.84 10.94
C ALA A 494 17.09 20.90 10.66
N LEU A 495 17.05 19.67 11.17
CA LEU A 495 18.03 18.63 10.91
C LEU A 495 18.17 18.37 9.40
N ALA A 496 17.06 18.17 8.68
CA ALA A 496 17.06 18.04 7.21
C ALA A 496 17.64 19.27 6.48
N GLY A 497 17.45 20.45 7.05
CA GLY A 497 18.06 21.68 6.56
C GLY A 497 19.59 21.68 6.67
N MET A 498 20.13 21.16 7.77
CA MET A 498 21.56 21.12 8.10
C MET A 498 22.30 20.02 7.35
N THR A 499 21.74 18.81 7.30
CA THR A 499 22.35 17.61 6.70
C THR A 499 22.10 17.47 5.20
N ASP A 500 21.51 18.50 4.59
CA ASP A 500 21.01 18.48 3.22
C ASP A 500 19.96 17.37 2.90
N SER A 501 19.36 16.74 3.91
CA SER A 501 18.38 15.65 3.75
C SER A 501 17.00 16.12 3.25
N ARG A 502 16.17 15.16 2.85
CA ARG A 502 14.72 15.34 2.58
C ARG A 502 13.87 14.68 3.67
N VAL A 503 12.74 15.29 3.99
CA VAL A 503 11.74 14.79 4.94
C VAL A 503 10.64 14.06 4.19
N LEU A 504 10.43 12.79 4.50
CA LEU A 504 9.26 12.00 4.14
C LEU A 504 8.33 11.97 5.35
N SER A 505 7.26 12.76 5.34
CA SER A 505 6.25 12.71 6.41
C SER A 505 5.13 11.75 6.04
N LEU A 506 4.78 10.88 6.98
CA LEU A 506 3.76 9.85 6.85
C LEU A 506 2.68 10.08 7.92
N PRO A 507 1.74 11.01 7.71
CA PRO A 507 0.59 11.15 8.60
C PRO A 507 -0.25 9.86 8.57
N ASP A 508 -1.07 9.61 9.59
CA ASP A 508 -1.79 8.33 9.71
C ASP A 508 -2.63 7.99 8.47
N ARG A 509 -3.31 8.99 7.89
CA ARG A 509 -4.36 8.77 6.88
C ARG A 509 -4.26 9.68 5.66
N VAL A 510 -5.00 9.28 4.63
CA VAL A 510 -5.19 10.08 3.41
C VAL A 510 -5.81 11.42 3.74
N ASN A 511 -5.70 12.40 2.84
CA ASN A 511 -6.27 13.73 3.02
C ASN A 511 -5.67 14.51 4.21
N ALA A 512 -4.71 13.96 4.94
CA ALA A 512 -4.01 14.71 5.97
C ALA A 512 -3.17 15.86 5.37
N PHE A 513 -2.72 15.75 4.11
CA PHE A 513 -1.67 16.62 3.56
C PHE A 513 -2.14 17.99 3.06
N GLU A 514 -3.38 18.15 2.56
CA GLU A 514 -3.94 19.44 2.09
C GLU A 514 -5.40 19.27 1.61
N ASN A 515 -6.40 19.37 2.49
CA ASN A 515 -7.81 19.28 2.07
C ASN A 515 -8.47 20.62 1.72
N GLY A 516 -7.74 21.74 1.87
CA GLY A 516 -8.33 23.08 1.77
C GLY A 516 -9.32 23.44 2.90
N VAL A 517 -9.72 22.46 3.72
CA VAL A 517 -10.61 22.62 4.88
C VAL A 517 -9.76 22.82 6.13
N GLY A 518 -9.96 23.95 6.82
CA GLY A 518 -9.36 24.21 8.12
C GLY A 518 -10.02 23.37 9.22
N THR A 519 -9.29 23.11 10.31
CA THR A 519 -9.86 22.51 11.51
C THR A 519 -10.05 23.58 12.57
N ASP A 520 -11.20 23.56 13.23
CA ASP A 520 -11.53 24.43 14.36
C ASP A 520 -11.21 23.75 15.69
N ASP A 521 -11.10 24.57 16.74
CA ASP A 521 -11.10 24.08 18.12
C ASP A 521 -12.53 23.69 18.52
N LEU A 522 -12.76 22.40 18.77
CA LEU A 522 -14.06 21.91 19.23
C LEU A 522 -14.43 22.43 20.63
N HIS A 523 -15.73 22.47 20.90
CA HIS A 523 -16.26 22.91 22.18
C HIS A 523 -16.00 21.87 23.30
N GLU A 524 -15.95 22.33 24.56
CA GLU A 524 -15.75 21.42 25.70
C GLU A 524 -16.99 20.55 25.96
N ASP A 525 -18.19 21.12 25.84
CA ASP A 525 -19.48 20.43 26.01
C ASP A 525 -20.46 20.96 24.93
N PRO A 526 -20.48 20.36 23.72
CA PRO A 526 -21.40 20.79 22.66
C PRO A 526 -22.85 20.32 22.92
N ASP A 527 -23.85 21.10 22.52
CA ASP A 527 -25.25 20.64 22.58
C ASP A 527 -25.49 19.47 21.60
N VAL A 528 -24.89 19.56 20.42
CA VAL A 528 -25.05 18.58 19.34
C VAL A 528 -23.69 18.22 18.74
N ALA A 529 -23.45 16.92 18.56
CA ALA A 529 -22.33 16.40 17.79
C ALA A 529 -22.83 15.76 16.49
N TYR A 530 -22.30 16.20 15.34
CA TYR A 530 -22.45 15.52 14.06
C TYR A 530 -21.17 14.75 13.74
N LEU A 531 -21.26 13.42 13.67
CA LEU A 531 -20.11 12.55 13.45
C LEU A 531 -20.26 11.80 12.13
N PHE A 532 -19.52 12.23 11.11
CA PHE A 532 -19.46 11.55 9.81
C PHE A 532 -18.29 10.54 9.81
N ALA A 533 -18.56 9.37 10.38
CA ALA A 533 -17.60 8.26 10.48
C ALA A 533 -17.32 7.55 9.15
N GLY A 534 -18.24 7.58 8.19
CA GLY A 534 -18.05 6.85 6.93
C GLY A 534 -17.77 5.36 7.19
N ASP A 535 -16.69 4.84 6.62
CA ASP A 535 -16.23 3.44 6.73
C ASP A 535 -15.26 3.17 7.89
N ASP A 536 -15.03 4.14 8.79
CA ASP A 536 -14.14 3.99 9.95
C ASP A 536 -14.45 2.74 10.80
N ARG A 537 -13.39 2.09 11.27
CA ARG A 537 -13.46 0.91 12.16
C ARG A 537 -13.39 1.31 13.61
N ASP A 538 -13.73 0.41 14.52
CA ASP A 538 -13.83 0.74 15.95
C ASP A 538 -12.53 1.36 16.51
N ASP A 539 -11.35 0.95 16.00
CA ASP A 539 -10.05 1.50 16.37
C ASP A 539 -9.81 2.94 15.84
N ASP A 540 -10.60 3.37 14.86
CA ASP A 540 -10.50 4.69 14.22
C ASP A 540 -11.51 5.70 14.82
N LEU A 541 -12.40 5.24 15.71
CA LEU A 541 -13.52 6.04 16.21
C LEU A 541 -13.23 6.77 17.52
N ASP A 542 -12.03 6.66 18.09
CA ASP A 542 -11.71 7.18 19.42
C ASP A 542 -12.01 8.67 19.55
N ARG A 543 -11.55 9.48 18.59
CA ARG A 543 -11.81 10.94 18.60
C ARG A 543 -13.30 11.27 18.52
N MET A 544 -14.04 10.62 17.62
CA MET A 544 -15.49 10.79 17.50
C MET A 544 -16.23 10.32 18.75
N LEU A 545 -15.76 9.25 19.41
CA LEU A 545 -16.32 8.75 20.67
C LEU A 545 -16.09 9.72 21.82
N GLU A 546 -14.96 10.42 21.86
CA GLU A 546 -14.71 11.48 22.84
C GLU A 546 -15.71 12.63 22.69
N VAL A 547 -15.93 13.10 21.46
CA VAL A 547 -16.90 14.16 21.17
C VAL A 547 -18.32 13.69 21.48
N ALA A 548 -18.69 12.48 21.06
CA ALA A 548 -20.01 11.89 21.34
C ALA A 548 -20.33 11.79 22.84
N ARG A 549 -19.33 11.57 23.71
CA ARG A 549 -19.53 11.44 25.15
C ARG A 549 -19.81 12.77 25.85
N LYS A 550 -19.38 13.88 25.25
CA LYS A 550 -19.54 15.24 25.78
C LYS A 550 -20.81 15.91 25.26
N ALA A 551 -21.32 15.45 24.11
CA ALA A 551 -22.51 15.99 23.50
C ALA A 551 -23.82 15.51 24.16
N ASP A 552 -24.82 16.40 24.23
CA ASP A 552 -26.17 16.04 24.70
C ASP A 552 -26.95 15.24 23.65
N THR A 553 -26.73 15.53 22.36
CA THR A 553 -27.35 14.84 21.22
C THR A 553 -26.29 14.42 20.21
N VAL A 554 -26.37 13.19 19.71
CA VAL A 554 -25.39 12.64 18.77
C VAL A 554 -26.06 12.23 17.46
N ILE A 555 -25.59 12.78 16.34
CA ILE A 555 -25.96 12.40 14.98
C ILE A 555 -24.79 11.65 14.36
N VAL A 556 -25.03 10.48 13.78
CA VAL A 556 -23.98 9.67 13.16
C VAL A 556 -24.32 9.37 11.70
N GLN A 557 -23.40 9.69 10.80
CA GLN A 557 -23.42 9.20 9.42
C GLN A 557 -22.33 8.14 9.24
N ALA A 558 -22.73 6.88 9.03
CA ALA A 558 -21.79 5.75 9.02
C ALA A 558 -22.18 4.66 8.04
N THR A 559 -21.18 3.90 7.61
CA THR A 559 -21.31 2.80 6.66
C THR A 559 -21.78 1.52 7.37
N ARG A 560 -21.25 1.26 8.57
CA ARG A 560 -21.47 0.02 9.32
C ARG A 560 -21.82 0.27 10.76
N GLU A 561 -22.49 -0.70 11.37
CA GLU A 561 -22.82 -0.63 12.79
C GLU A 561 -21.55 -0.59 13.66
N SER A 562 -21.51 0.34 14.60
CA SER A 562 -20.40 0.53 15.53
C SER A 562 -20.91 0.90 16.92
N ILE A 563 -19.98 1.17 17.84
CA ILE A 563 -20.33 1.74 19.15
C ILE A 563 -20.99 3.11 18.99
N LEU A 564 -20.56 3.92 18.01
CA LEU A 564 -21.13 5.23 17.72
C LEU A 564 -22.58 5.14 17.24
N THR A 565 -22.88 4.27 16.26
CA THR A 565 -24.25 4.17 15.74
C THR A 565 -25.24 3.71 16.81
N LYS A 566 -24.79 2.89 17.76
CA LYS A 566 -25.60 2.46 18.92
C LYS A 566 -25.81 3.57 19.93
N ALA A 567 -24.86 4.50 20.05
CA ALA A 567 -24.92 5.65 20.93
C ALA A 567 -25.60 6.88 20.31
N ALA A 568 -25.96 6.83 19.02
CA ALA A 568 -26.58 7.94 18.30
C ALA A 568 -28.08 8.14 18.63
N ASP A 569 -28.53 9.38 18.49
CA ASP A 569 -29.93 9.80 18.48
C ASP A 569 -30.52 9.77 17.07
N VAL A 570 -29.70 10.04 16.05
CA VAL A 570 -30.04 9.90 14.63
C VAL A 570 -28.92 9.17 13.90
N VAL A 571 -29.27 8.17 13.09
CA VAL A 571 -28.32 7.43 12.24
C VAL A 571 -28.69 7.61 10.78
N VAL A 572 -27.72 8.04 9.98
CA VAL A 572 -27.82 8.19 8.53
C VAL A 572 -26.83 7.22 7.85
N PRO A 573 -27.26 6.44 6.84
CA PRO A 573 -26.34 5.56 6.12
C PRO A 573 -25.37 6.38 5.24
N ALA A 574 -24.08 6.04 5.30
CA ALA A 574 -23.04 6.55 4.40
C ALA A 574 -22.72 5.56 3.28
N LEU A 575 -22.14 6.03 2.18
CA LEU A 575 -21.58 5.14 1.15
C LEU A 575 -20.31 4.43 1.65
N ASP A 576 -20.08 3.20 1.21
CA ASP A 576 -18.84 2.45 1.48
C ASP A 576 -17.71 2.91 0.54
N TRP A 577 -16.45 2.63 0.86
CA TRP A 577 -15.29 3.09 0.07
C TRP A 577 -15.41 2.70 -1.41
N PHE A 578 -15.90 1.49 -1.69
CA PHE A 578 -16.08 0.96 -3.05
C PHE A 578 -17.32 1.52 -3.78
N GLU A 579 -18.16 2.30 -3.12
CA GLU A 579 -19.37 2.94 -3.67
C GLU A 579 -19.16 4.43 -3.96
N ARG A 580 -18.09 5.01 -3.41
CA ARG A 580 -17.75 6.44 -3.53
C ARG A 580 -17.05 6.76 -4.85
N THR A 581 -17.05 8.04 -5.17
CA THR A 581 -16.29 8.63 -6.27
C THR A 581 -15.70 9.93 -5.76
N GLY A 582 -14.52 10.31 -6.23
CA GLY A 582 -13.93 11.61 -5.90
C GLY A 582 -12.42 11.55 -5.99
N THR A 583 -11.77 12.36 -5.18
CA THR A 583 -10.31 12.42 -5.09
C THR A 583 -9.87 12.30 -3.63
N ILE A 584 -8.67 11.78 -3.42
CA ILE A 584 -7.95 11.87 -2.13
C ILE A 584 -6.56 12.42 -2.39
N THR A 585 -5.99 13.13 -1.42
CA THR A 585 -4.61 13.62 -1.49
C THR A 585 -3.72 12.73 -0.63
N ASP A 586 -2.68 12.15 -1.24
CA ASP A 586 -1.71 11.30 -0.55
C ASP A 586 -0.65 12.12 0.23
N ALA A 587 0.23 11.43 0.95
CA ALA A 587 1.32 12.03 1.74
C ALA A 587 2.34 12.82 0.91
N SER A 588 2.36 12.65 -0.42
CA SER A 588 3.20 13.44 -1.32
C SER A 588 2.53 14.75 -1.76
N GLY A 589 1.25 14.94 -1.44
CA GLY A 589 0.44 16.01 -1.98
C GLY A 589 -0.07 15.74 -3.39
N THR A 590 -0.11 14.46 -3.80
CA THR A 590 -0.65 14.07 -5.11
C THR A 590 -2.10 13.66 -4.97
N ASP A 591 -2.95 14.25 -5.80
CA ASP A 591 -4.35 13.89 -5.94
C ASP A 591 -4.50 12.54 -6.66
N ARG A 592 -5.19 11.60 -6.02
CA ARG A 592 -5.48 10.24 -6.50
C ARG A 592 -6.97 10.06 -6.73
N GLU A 593 -7.33 9.42 -7.85
CA GLU A 593 -8.72 9.21 -8.22
C GLU A 593 -9.35 8.04 -7.46
N LEU A 594 -10.46 8.31 -6.76
CA LEU A 594 -11.34 7.27 -6.25
C LEU A 594 -12.40 6.94 -7.30
N ALA A 595 -12.26 5.78 -7.92
CA ALA A 595 -13.24 5.23 -8.83
C ALA A 595 -14.25 4.33 -8.10
N ARG A 596 -15.53 4.47 -8.49
CA ARG A 596 -16.61 3.61 -7.98
C ARG A 596 -16.48 2.20 -8.53
N VAL A 597 -16.40 1.23 -7.63
CA VAL A 597 -16.35 -0.20 -7.97
C VAL A 597 -17.77 -0.79 -8.06
N LEU A 598 -18.62 -0.55 -7.05
CA LEU A 598 -20.00 -1.06 -7.01
C LEU A 598 -21.02 0.06 -6.87
N LYS A 599 -22.25 -0.22 -7.30
CA LYS A 599 -23.37 0.70 -7.09
C LYS A 599 -23.85 0.64 -5.64
N PRO A 600 -24.19 1.79 -5.02
CA PRO A 600 -24.81 1.83 -3.70
C PRO A 600 -26.02 0.90 -3.56
N ARG A 601 -26.15 0.24 -2.42
CA ARG A 601 -27.30 -0.60 -2.07
C ARG A 601 -28.02 -0.17 -0.79
N VAL A 602 -27.81 1.08 -0.37
CA VAL A 602 -28.37 1.66 0.86
C VAL A 602 -29.43 2.72 0.51
N ALA A 603 -30.11 3.25 1.52
CA ALA A 603 -31.16 4.25 1.34
C ALA A 603 -30.68 5.61 0.78
N VAL A 604 -29.36 5.82 0.73
CA VAL A 604 -28.70 7.03 0.22
C VAL A 604 -27.89 6.67 -1.02
N ASP A 605 -28.05 7.44 -2.10
CA ASP A 605 -27.31 7.26 -3.36
C ASP A 605 -26.04 8.12 -3.44
N SER A 606 -25.90 9.14 -2.57
CA SER A 606 -24.77 10.07 -2.52
C SER A 606 -24.62 10.75 -1.16
N ASP A 607 -23.42 10.68 -0.58
CA ASP A 607 -23.08 11.45 0.63
C ASP A 607 -23.22 12.97 0.38
N ARG A 608 -22.82 13.46 -0.80
CA ARG A 608 -22.92 14.89 -1.15
C ARG A 608 -24.36 15.37 -1.26
N GLU A 609 -25.29 14.54 -1.73
CA GLU A 609 -26.71 14.91 -1.77
C GLU A 609 -27.31 15.01 -0.38
N VAL A 610 -26.90 14.16 0.56
CA VAL A 610 -27.28 14.27 1.98
C VAL A 610 -26.80 15.59 2.56
N LEU A 611 -25.52 15.92 2.36
CA LEU A 611 -24.92 17.16 2.88
C LEU A 611 -25.52 18.42 2.25
N ALA A 612 -25.72 18.43 0.92
CA ALA A 612 -26.40 19.51 0.23
C ALA A 612 -27.83 19.72 0.74
N THR A 613 -28.53 18.62 1.04
CA THR A 613 -29.88 18.65 1.62
C THR A 613 -29.86 19.31 3.01
N LEU A 614 -28.81 19.12 3.81
CA LEU A 614 -28.63 19.79 5.10
C LEU A 614 -28.32 21.28 4.94
N ALA A 615 -27.49 21.66 3.95
CA ALA A 615 -27.12 23.06 3.67
C ALA A 615 -28.30 23.93 3.15
N ASP A 616 -29.00 23.47 2.10
CA ASP A 616 -30.02 24.23 1.33
C ASP A 616 -31.20 24.78 2.15
N THR A 617 -31.43 24.24 3.35
CA THR A 617 -32.62 24.56 4.15
C THR A 617 -32.32 25.54 5.28
N ALA A 618 -31.05 25.70 5.68
CA ALA A 618 -30.61 26.71 6.64
C ALA A 618 -30.79 28.13 6.06
N GLU A 619 -30.40 28.35 4.79
CA GLU A 619 -30.59 29.63 4.10
C GLU A 619 -32.08 30.06 3.99
N ARG A 620 -33.02 29.10 3.99
CA ARG A 620 -34.46 29.39 3.97
C ARG A 620 -35.01 29.80 5.33
N ALA A 621 -34.43 29.34 6.42
CA ALA A 621 -34.82 29.72 7.78
C ALA A 621 -34.42 31.17 8.10
N GLU A 622 -33.28 31.64 7.57
CA GLU A 622 -32.86 33.05 7.70
C GLU A 622 -33.73 34.03 6.91
N VAL A 623 -34.34 33.60 5.80
CA VAL A 623 -35.22 34.45 4.97
C VAL A 623 -36.63 34.57 5.55
N GLU A 624 -37.04 33.67 6.46
CA GLU A 624 -38.35 33.68 7.11
C GLU A 624 -38.37 34.29 8.53
N GLN A 625 -37.21 34.67 9.09
CA GLN A 625 -37.09 35.51 10.30
C GLN A 625 -36.96 37.00 9.94
#